data_AF-A0A6J6VJ43-F1
#
_entry.id   AF-A0A6J6VJ43-F1
#
_cell.length_a   1.000
_cell.length_b   1.000
_cell.length_c   1.000
_cell.angle_alpha   90.00
_cell.angle_beta   90.00
_cell.angle_gamma   90.00
#
_symmetry.space_group_name_H-M   'P 1'
#
loop_
_entity.id
_entity.type
_entity.pdbx_description
1 polymer ?
#
loop_
_entity_poly.entity_id
_entity_poly.type
_entity_poly.pdbx_seq_one_letter_code
_entity_poly.pdbx_strand_id
1 'polypeptide(L)'
;MCDDYELLVRTFLTTRMVHVQRLGYLQYLQRDGGNTQRLRNKEIQRLVRLFAWRYEQQIHDRFEELGVDDFIWRDGVLDWTIPNPADAPAANYVLP
;
A
#
# COMPACT_ATOMS: atom_id res chain seq x y z
N MET A 1 2.22 -7.25 15.23
CA MET A 1 3.33 -6.68 14.44
C MET A 1 2.92 -6.76 12.97
N CYS A 2 2.24 -5.72 12.51
CA CYS A 2 1.93 -5.46 11.11
C CYS A 2 2.81 -4.27 10.68
N ASP A 3 4.11 -4.44 10.90
CA ASP A 3 5.08 -3.34 11.00
C ASP A 3 5.29 -2.67 9.65
N ASP A 4 5.49 -3.48 8.61
CA ASP A 4 5.82 -2.97 7.28
C ASP A 4 4.69 -2.14 6.66
N TYR A 5 3.42 -2.54 6.82
CA TYR A 5 2.30 -1.77 6.26
C TYR A 5 2.14 -0.42 6.94
N GLU A 6 2.09 -0.40 8.27
CA GLU A 6 1.92 0.85 9.01
C GLU A 6 3.11 1.79 8.78
N LEU A 7 4.33 1.24 8.78
CA LEU A 7 5.54 1.99 8.47
C LEU A 7 5.46 2.60 7.08
N LEU A 8 5.08 1.82 6.05
CA LEU A 8 4.92 2.33 4.69
C LEU A 8 3.87 3.44 4.59
N VAL A 9 2.72 3.29 5.24
CA VAL A 9 1.69 4.33 5.27
C VAL A 9 2.22 5.61 5.92
N ARG A 10 2.86 5.50 7.10
CA ARG A 10 3.45 6.66 7.78
C ARG A 10 4.53 7.35 6.94
N THR A 11 5.37 6.57 6.26
CA THR A 11 6.36 7.09 5.32
C THR A 11 5.70 7.78 4.13
N PHE A 12 4.65 7.21 3.53
CA PHE A 12 3.91 7.82 2.43
C PHE A 12 3.27 9.17 2.82
N LEU A 13 2.69 9.26 4.02
CA LEU A 13 2.06 10.47 4.52
C LEU A 13 3.06 11.62 4.76
N THR A 14 4.34 11.32 4.92
CA THR A 14 5.38 12.30 5.30
C THR A 14 6.43 12.53 4.22
N THR A 15 6.48 11.69 3.18
CA THR A 15 7.51 11.73 2.14
C THR A 15 6.90 11.53 0.76
N ARG A 16 7.72 11.63 -0.29
CA ARG A 16 7.31 11.26 -1.66
C ARG A 16 7.94 9.92 -2.02
N MET A 17 7.13 9.00 -2.52
CA MET A 17 7.59 7.71 -3.01
C MET A 17 7.90 7.79 -4.50
N VAL A 18 8.92 7.05 -4.92
CA VAL A 18 9.36 6.96 -6.32
C VAL A 18 9.52 5.49 -6.68
N HIS A 19 9.05 5.10 -7.86
CA HIS A 19 9.23 3.74 -8.37
C HIS A 19 10.60 3.57 -9.02
N VAL A 20 11.40 2.62 -8.51
CA VAL A 20 12.68 2.21 -9.11
C VAL A 20 12.43 1.03 -10.05
N GLN A 21 12.56 1.25 -11.35
CA GLN A 21 12.35 0.24 -12.39
C GLN A 21 13.53 -0.75 -12.52
N ARG A 22 13.95 -1.36 -11.41
CA ARG A 22 15.00 -2.38 -11.37
C ARG A 22 14.63 -3.46 -10.35
N LEU A 23 14.97 -4.71 -10.66
CA LEU A 23 14.84 -5.80 -9.71
C LEU A 23 15.86 -5.63 -8.58
N GLY A 24 15.41 -5.12 -7.42
CA GLY A 24 16.26 -4.87 -6.25
C GLY A 24 16.21 -5.95 -5.17
N TYR A 25 15.22 -6.85 -5.22
CA TYR A 25 14.97 -7.82 -4.15
C TYR A 25 14.43 -9.15 -4.69
N LEU A 26 14.97 -10.25 -4.17
CA LEU A 26 14.49 -11.61 -4.42
C LEU A 26 14.26 -12.31 -3.08
N GLN A 27 13.04 -12.80 -2.87
CA GLN A 27 12.68 -13.55 -1.66
C GLN A 27 12.50 -15.03 -1.99
N TYR A 28 13.28 -15.89 -1.35
CA TYR A 28 13.10 -17.34 -1.44
C TYR A 28 12.10 -17.79 -0.37
N LEU A 29 11.03 -18.46 -0.81
CA LEU A 29 9.98 -18.97 0.07
C LEU A 29 10.11 -20.50 0.19
N GLN A 30 10.21 -21.02 1.41
CA GLN A 30 10.28 -22.46 1.62
C GLN A 30 8.92 -23.12 1.35
N ARG A 31 8.89 -24.16 0.51
CA ARG A 31 7.65 -24.86 0.10
C ARG A 31 7.02 -25.71 1.21
N ASP A 32 7.84 -26.25 2.11
CA ASP A 32 7.42 -27.33 3.03
C ASP A 32 6.85 -26.84 4.37
N GLY A 33 6.10 -25.73 4.35
CA GLY A 33 5.21 -25.37 5.47
C GLY A 33 5.87 -24.78 6.73
N GLY A 34 7.20 -24.66 6.79
CA GLY A 34 7.92 -24.02 7.91
C GLY A 34 7.79 -22.50 8.02
N ASN A 35 7.06 -21.85 7.11
CA ASN A 35 6.91 -20.39 7.13
C ASN A 35 5.87 -20.01 8.19
N THR A 36 6.35 -19.57 9.35
CA THR A 36 5.58 -18.92 10.44
C THR A 36 4.63 -17.81 9.94
N GLN A 37 4.91 -17.24 8.76
CA GLN A 37 4.05 -16.30 8.05
C GLN A 37 2.64 -16.87 7.77
N ARG A 38 2.52 -18.14 7.33
CA ARG A 38 1.22 -18.73 6.97
C ARG A 38 0.26 -18.86 8.16
N LEU A 39 0.80 -19.13 9.34
CA LEU A 39 0.01 -19.29 10.58
C LEU A 39 -0.61 -17.95 11.05
N ARG A 40 0.06 -16.83 10.78
CA ARG A 40 -0.36 -15.48 11.23
C ARG A 40 -1.05 -14.65 10.15
N ASN A 41 -1.16 -15.15 8.92
CA ASN A 41 -1.78 -14.43 7.81
C ASN A 41 -3.16 -13.85 8.14
N LYS A 42 -4.02 -14.59 8.83
CA LYS A 42 -5.35 -14.07 9.23
C LYS A 42 -5.25 -12.85 10.14
N GLU A 43 -4.37 -12.89 11.13
CA GLU A 43 -4.18 -11.79 12.06
C GLU A 43 -3.47 -10.60 11.40
N ILE A 44 -2.51 -10.86 10.49
CA ILE A 44 -1.88 -9.82 9.67
C ILE A 44 -2.95 -9.10 8.85
N GLN A 45 -3.80 -9.83 8.12
CA GLN A 45 -4.86 -9.24 7.31
C GLN A 45 -5.87 -8.45 8.15
N ARG A 46 -6.20 -8.93 9.35
CA ARG A 46 -7.06 -8.20 10.30
C ARG A 46 -6.41 -6.89 10.76
N LEU A 47 -5.12 -6.90 11.10
CA LEU A 47 -4.39 -5.71 11.51
C LEU A 47 -4.25 -4.71 10.35
N VAL A 48 -3.93 -5.17 9.14
CA VAL A 48 -3.87 -4.32 7.94
C VAL A 48 -5.19 -3.58 7.75
N ARG A 49 -6.33 -4.27 7.84
CA ARG A 49 -7.67 -3.64 7.71
C ARG A 49 -7.90 -2.57 8.77
N LEU A 50 -7.53 -2.84 10.02
CA LEU A 50 -7.65 -1.87 11.11
C LEU A 50 -6.82 -0.61 10.85
N PHE A 51 -5.58 -0.77 10.37
CA PHE A 51 -4.72 0.37 10.03
C PHE A 51 -5.19 1.10 8.79
N ALA A 52 -5.68 0.40 7.76
CA ALA A 52 -6.26 1.02 6.58
C ALA A 52 -7.41 1.97 6.96
N TRP A 53 -8.35 1.52 7.79
CA TRP A 53 -9.44 2.37 8.28
C TRP A 53 -8.94 3.53 9.13
N ARG A 54 -7.91 3.32 9.96
CA ARG A 54 -7.34 4.40 10.78
C ARG A 54 -6.78 5.56 9.93
N TYR A 55 -6.20 5.24 8.77
CA TYR A 55 -5.47 6.18 7.94
C TYR A 55 -6.22 6.62 6.67
N GLU A 56 -7.43 6.13 6.42
CA GLU A 56 -8.12 6.33 5.13
C GLU A 56 -8.26 7.81 4.74
N GLN A 57 -8.70 8.66 5.66
CA GLN A 57 -8.80 10.10 5.43
C GLN A 57 -7.44 10.73 5.16
N GLN A 58 -6.41 10.37 5.94
CA GLN A 58 -5.08 10.94 5.77
C GLN A 58 -4.44 10.52 4.45
N ILE A 59 -4.72 9.30 3.99
CA ILE A 59 -4.28 8.79 2.70
C ILE A 59 -4.96 9.58 1.57
N HIS A 60 -6.26 9.81 1.69
CA HIS A 60 -7.00 10.63 0.73
C HIS A 60 -6.49 12.07 0.68
N ASP A 61 -6.38 12.74 1.82
CA ASP A 61 -5.85 14.10 1.93
C ASP A 61 -4.45 14.21 1.31
N ARG A 62 -3.63 13.14 1.46
CA ARG A 62 -2.30 13.06 0.86
C ARG A 62 -2.34 12.91 -0.65
N PHE A 63 -3.29 12.16 -1.21
CA PHE A 63 -3.50 12.09 -2.66
C PHE A 63 -3.91 13.46 -3.21
N GLU A 64 -4.83 14.16 -2.56
CA GLU A 64 -5.22 15.53 -2.93
C GLU A 64 -4.02 16.50 -2.88
N GLU A 65 -3.19 16.45 -1.82
CA GLU A 65 -1.98 17.27 -1.68
C GLU A 65 -0.97 17.00 -2.82
N LEU A 66 -0.86 15.75 -3.27
CA LEU A 66 0.03 15.36 -4.36
C LEU A 66 -0.57 15.66 -5.75
N GLY A 67 -1.82 16.14 -5.83
CA GLY A 67 -2.53 16.39 -7.08
C GLY A 67 -2.86 15.12 -7.86
N VAL A 68 -3.04 14.01 -7.15
CA VAL A 68 -3.36 12.69 -7.71
C VAL A 68 -4.81 12.34 -7.35
N ASP A 69 -5.57 11.85 -8.32
CA ASP A 69 -6.93 11.38 -8.10
C ASP A 69 -6.94 10.09 -7.26
N ASP A 70 -7.61 10.14 -6.11
CA ASP A 70 -7.90 8.96 -5.30
C ASP A 70 -9.13 8.24 -5.86
N PHE A 71 -8.89 7.41 -6.87
CA PHE A 71 -9.93 6.81 -7.70
C PHE A 71 -10.95 5.95 -6.92
N ILE A 72 -10.59 5.45 -5.73
CA ILE A 72 -11.47 4.64 -4.88
C ILE A 72 -12.19 5.44 -3.78
N TRP A 73 -11.88 6.72 -3.61
CA TRP A 73 -12.51 7.55 -2.58
C TRP A 73 -13.95 7.94 -2.95
N ARG A 74 -14.93 7.63 -2.10
CA ARG A 74 -16.35 7.95 -2.30
C ARG A 74 -17.00 8.34 -0.98
N ASP A 75 -17.69 9.47 -0.95
CA ASP A 75 -18.52 9.91 0.20
C ASP A 75 -17.79 9.88 1.56
N GLY A 76 -16.49 10.19 1.58
CA GLY A 76 -15.70 10.23 2.81
C GLY A 76 -15.12 8.88 3.25
N VAL A 77 -15.21 7.83 2.43
CA VAL A 77 -14.68 6.49 2.71
C VAL A 77 -14.03 5.85 1.47
N LEU A 78 -13.12 4.89 1.69
CA LEU A 78 -12.54 4.10 0.60
C LEU A 78 -13.48 2.97 0.15
N ASP A 79 -13.87 2.96 -1.13
CA ASP A 79 -14.67 1.89 -1.73
C ASP A 79 -13.77 0.82 -2.38
N TRP A 80 -13.50 -0.23 -1.60
CA TRP A 80 -12.70 -1.39 -2.01
C TRP A 80 -13.35 -2.28 -3.07
N THR A 81 -14.58 -2.00 -3.49
CA THR A 81 -15.25 -2.76 -4.57
C THR A 81 -14.88 -2.25 -5.96
N ILE A 82 -14.29 -1.06 -6.05
CA ILE A 82 -13.85 -0.45 -7.31
C ILE A 82 -12.62 -1.20 -7.85
N PRO A 83 -12.66 -1.67 -9.11
CA PRO A 83 -11.50 -2.31 -9.72
C PRO A 83 -10.38 -1.29 -9.97
N ASN A 84 -9.14 -1.77 -9.94
CA ASN A 84 -7.99 -0.94 -10.32
C ASN A 84 -8.16 -0.40 -11.75
N PRO A 85 -7.78 0.86 -12.05
CA PRO A 85 -7.85 1.40 -13.40
C PRO A 85 -7.04 0.54 -14.35
N ALA A 86 -7.53 0.39 -15.59
CA ALA A 86 -6.81 -0.35 -16.63
C ALA A 86 -5.47 0.32 -16.97
N ASP A 87 -5.47 1.65 -16.97
CA ASP A 87 -4.30 2.49 -17.27
C ASP A 87 -4.01 3.38 -16.06
N ALA A 88 -3.11 2.92 -15.18
CA ALA A 88 -2.58 3.73 -14.09
C ALA A 88 -1.22 4.32 -14.51
N PRO A 89 -1.04 5.66 -14.50
CA PRO A 89 0.26 6.24 -14.78
C PRO A 89 1.25 5.78 -13.71
N ALA A 90 2.30 5.05 -14.12
CA ALA A 90 3.35 4.66 -13.18
C ALA A 90 4.12 5.93 -12.75
N ALA A 91 4.30 6.10 -11.43
CA ALA A 91 5.11 7.16 -10.83
C ALA A 91 6.61 6.93 -11.09
N ASN A 92 6.97 6.99 -12.38
CA ASN A 92 8.30 6.70 -12.89
C ASN A 92 9.16 7.96 -12.79
N TYR A 93 10.25 7.87 -12.03
CA TYR A 93 11.31 8.86 -12.13
C TYR A 93 12.25 8.46 -13.27
N VAL A 94 12.28 9.28 -14.31
CA VAL A 94 13.22 9.14 -15.42
C VAL A 94 14.54 9.76 -14.96
N LEU A 95 15.55 8.92 -14.73
CA LEU A 95 16.90 9.41 -14.50
C LEU A 95 17.41 10.09 -15.79
N PRO A 96 18.04 11.28 -15.70
CA PRO A 96 18.58 11.99 -16.85
C PRO A 96 19.69 11.22 -17.57
#